data_AF-A0A2H3RLK0-F1
#
_entry.id   AF-A0A2H3RLK0-F1
#
_cell.length_a   1.000
_cell.length_b   1.000
_cell.length_c   1.000
_cell.angle_alpha   90.00
_cell.angle_beta   90.00
_cell.angle_gamma   90.00
#
_symmetry.space_group_name_H-M   'P 1'
#
loop_
_entity.id
_entity.type
_entity.pdbx_description
1 polymer ?
#
loop_
_entity_poly.entity_id
_entity_poly.type
_entity_poly.pdbx_seq_one_letter_code
_entity_poly.pdbx_strand_id
1 'polypeptide(L)'
;MIHTLYLFYLLAFLSIVCANACKIDEDCSLNGICSRWKKVCRCDPGWIGSDCGRLDLASATRFTGYNHTYGPPSRDDFGIWPNASWGGRIVQDRDNKQLFHLFTVQFSHGCGLKGWRPHSYIIRAESHSGPQGPYKYAQDVSKNFAHNPDIVWSQADKKYLLYSIGVEYDKNFTKCESISYTKWPNNISVSAADDIHGPWSPFKMIIDSDRPAGIHATNPSAFPLWTRNNPTSEIVLGIKDYSIFTAKSWNGDYKLKYQATWNVTEQENPEWTEDPFVWRDKRGNWHSINHWMIDYVENDKQQWPRVGSHLFSRNLTGPWHFKLQEAFSSNVTFIDGSWQVFKRRERPKLFFSNDGEMTPLYLTNAVQEMNQTGAAFTLVQPIGTKWKRFEKDLGF
;
A
#
# COMPACT_ATOMS: atom_id res chain seq x y z
N MET A 1 22.66 -42.00 -52.71
CA MET A 1 22.88 -41.04 -51.60
C MET A 1 22.51 -39.66 -52.10
N ILE A 2 21.26 -39.25 -51.86
CA ILE A 2 20.77 -37.89 -52.14
C ILE A 2 20.06 -37.48 -50.85
N HIS A 3 20.65 -36.54 -50.11
CA HIS A 3 20.08 -36.03 -48.86
C HIS A 3 19.08 -34.91 -49.18
N THR A 4 17.81 -35.18 -48.86
CA THR A 4 16.70 -34.23 -48.90
C THR A 4 16.80 -33.27 -47.71
N LEU A 5 16.98 -31.98 -47.96
CA LEU A 5 16.86 -30.93 -46.93
C LEU A 5 15.38 -30.62 -46.69
N TYR A 6 14.89 -30.84 -45.48
CA TYR A 6 13.61 -30.33 -44.99
C TYR A 6 13.80 -28.92 -44.43
N LEU A 7 13.19 -27.92 -45.08
CA LEU A 7 13.11 -26.55 -44.59
C LEU A 7 11.86 -26.43 -43.72
N PHE A 8 12.02 -26.35 -42.39
CA PHE A 8 10.94 -26.01 -41.47
C PHE A 8 10.73 -24.48 -41.46
N TYR A 9 9.61 -24.01 -41.99
CA TYR A 9 9.16 -22.62 -41.82
C TYR A 9 8.54 -22.44 -40.43
N LEU A 10 9.26 -21.73 -39.56
CA LEU A 10 8.73 -21.20 -38.29
C LEU A 10 7.89 -19.96 -38.59
N LEU A 11 6.57 -20.14 -38.68
CA LEU A 11 5.60 -19.03 -38.67
C LEU A 11 5.48 -18.51 -37.23
N ALA A 12 6.20 -17.43 -36.93
CA ALA A 12 5.98 -16.64 -35.74
C ALA A 12 4.62 -15.92 -35.87
N PHE A 13 3.60 -16.43 -35.20
CA PHE A 13 2.37 -15.68 -34.96
C PHE A 13 2.71 -14.51 -34.03
N LEU A 14 2.96 -13.33 -34.61
CA LEU A 14 2.86 -12.07 -33.88
C LEU A 14 1.39 -11.92 -33.46
N SER A 15 1.10 -12.24 -32.20
CA SER A 15 -0.12 -11.81 -31.54
C SER A 15 -0.10 -10.29 -31.47
N ILE A 16 -0.62 -9.62 -32.50
CA ILE A 16 -0.90 -8.19 -32.44
C ILE A 16 -2.02 -8.03 -31.42
N VAL A 17 -1.65 -7.74 -30.18
CA VAL A 17 -2.59 -7.24 -29.19
C VAL A 17 -3.04 -5.88 -29.71
N CYS A 18 -4.19 -5.86 -30.41
CA CYS A 18 -4.85 -4.62 -30.76
C CYS A 18 -5.26 -3.92 -29.45
N ALA A 19 -4.41 -3.01 -28.97
CA ALA A 19 -4.79 -2.09 -27.92
C ALA A 19 -6.02 -1.32 -28.41
N ASN A 20 -7.15 -1.48 -27.72
CA ASN A 20 -8.35 -0.72 -28.06
C ASN A 20 -8.04 0.77 -27.97
N ALA A 21 -8.38 1.48 -29.05
CA ALA A 21 -8.15 2.90 -29.16
C ALA A 21 -8.95 3.65 -28.07
N CYS A 22 -8.30 4.48 -27.26
CA CYS A 22 -8.96 5.21 -26.19
C CYS A 22 -9.94 6.25 -26.77
N LYS A 23 -11.05 6.49 -26.06
CA LYS A 23 -12.07 7.50 -26.40
C LYS A 23 -12.12 8.62 -25.37
N ILE A 24 -11.97 8.28 -24.09
CA ILE A 24 -12.03 9.20 -22.94
C ILE A 24 -10.88 8.91 -21.95
N ASP A 25 -10.65 9.78 -20.98
CA ASP A 25 -9.53 9.63 -20.03
C ASP A 25 -9.71 8.44 -19.07
N GLU A 26 -10.96 8.01 -18.85
CA GLU A 26 -11.30 6.78 -18.10
C GLU A 26 -10.74 5.53 -18.79
N ASP A 27 -10.63 5.53 -20.12
CA ASP A 27 -9.96 4.45 -20.85
C ASP A 27 -8.45 4.42 -20.56
N CYS A 28 -7.91 5.53 -20.03
CA CYS A 28 -6.53 5.69 -19.58
C CYS A 28 -6.41 5.65 -18.05
N SER A 29 -7.38 5.01 -17.38
CA SER A 29 -7.43 4.81 -15.93
C SER A 29 -7.38 6.10 -15.11
N LEU A 30 -7.65 7.26 -15.72
CA LEU A 30 -7.39 8.60 -15.16
C LEU A 30 -5.92 8.85 -14.71
N ASN A 31 -5.01 7.90 -14.95
CA ASN A 31 -3.55 8.02 -14.80
C ASN A 31 -2.89 8.49 -16.10
N GLY A 32 -3.70 8.96 -17.04
CA GLY A 32 -3.27 9.47 -18.33
C GLY A 32 -4.40 10.23 -19.00
N ILE A 33 -4.09 10.84 -20.13
CA ILE A 33 -5.05 11.59 -20.95
C ILE A 33 -5.19 10.86 -22.27
N CYS A 34 -6.44 10.66 -22.72
CA CYS A 34 -6.69 10.07 -24.02
C CYS A 34 -6.41 11.10 -25.13
N SER A 35 -5.49 10.77 -26.05
CA SER A 35 -5.24 11.62 -27.20
C SER A 35 -6.43 11.61 -28.16
N ARG A 36 -7.09 12.75 -28.34
CA ARG A 36 -8.26 12.88 -29.24
C ARG A 36 -7.95 12.45 -30.68
N TRP A 37 -6.73 12.68 -31.14
CA TRP A 37 -6.27 12.43 -32.51
C TRP A 37 -5.69 11.04 -32.69
N LYS A 38 -4.74 10.67 -31.82
CA LYS A 38 -4.03 9.38 -31.94
C LYS A 38 -4.84 8.22 -31.37
N LYS A 39 -5.86 8.51 -30.53
CA LYS A 39 -6.65 7.52 -29.80
C LYS A 39 -5.78 6.57 -28.97
N VAL A 40 -4.70 7.10 -28.40
CA VAL A 40 -3.74 6.40 -27.54
C VAL A 40 -3.62 7.18 -26.23
N CYS A 41 -3.50 6.46 -25.12
CA CYS A 41 -3.29 7.03 -23.81
C CYS A 41 -1.89 7.63 -23.67
N ARG A 42 -1.82 8.87 -23.17
CA ARG A 42 -0.58 9.49 -22.71
C ARG A 42 -0.52 9.41 -21.19
N CYS A 43 0.24 8.46 -20.67
CA CYS A 43 0.34 8.23 -19.23
C CYS A 43 1.07 9.37 -18.51
N ASP A 44 0.64 9.61 -17.28
CA ASP A 44 1.38 10.45 -16.34
C ASP A 44 2.67 9.74 -15.90
N PRO A 45 3.70 10.51 -15.50
CA PRO A 45 4.92 9.94 -14.97
C PRO A 45 4.66 8.94 -13.82
N GLY A 46 5.30 7.78 -13.89
CA GLY A 46 5.13 6.68 -12.92
C GLY A 46 4.08 5.65 -13.31
N TRP A 47 3.35 5.87 -14.42
CA TRP A 47 2.36 4.93 -14.96
C TRP A 47 2.69 4.54 -16.40
N ILE A 48 2.42 3.27 -16.73
CA ILE A 48 2.69 2.65 -18.03
C ILE A 48 1.54 1.74 -18.46
N GLY A 49 1.65 1.19 -19.67
CA GLY A 49 0.64 0.35 -20.30
C GLY A 49 -0.21 1.14 -21.30
N SER A 50 -0.96 0.41 -22.14
CA SER A 50 -1.82 1.01 -23.16
C SER A 50 -2.95 1.86 -22.58
N ASP A 51 -3.28 1.66 -21.31
CA ASP A 51 -4.36 2.29 -20.54
C ASP A 51 -3.86 2.93 -19.23
N CYS A 52 -2.54 3.07 -19.05
CA CYS A 52 -1.93 3.69 -17.88
C CYS A 52 -2.32 3.06 -16.52
N GLY A 53 -2.78 1.81 -16.52
CA GLY A 53 -3.26 1.11 -15.33
C GLY A 53 -2.14 0.48 -14.47
N ARG A 54 -0.89 0.49 -14.94
CA ARG A 54 0.23 -0.23 -14.30
C ARG A 54 1.31 0.73 -13.83
N LEU A 55 1.89 0.46 -12.67
CA LEU A 55 3.03 1.24 -12.17
C LEU A 55 4.28 0.97 -13.01
N ASP A 56 5.04 2.03 -13.29
CA ASP A 56 6.36 1.95 -13.90
C ASP A 56 7.40 1.54 -12.85
N LEU A 57 7.37 0.30 -12.37
CA LEU A 57 8.26 -0.13 -11.28
C LEU A 57 9.72 -0.21 -11.75
N ALA A 58 10.58 0.63 -11.18
CA ALA A 58 12.02 0.56 -11.39
C ALA A 58 12.64 -0.53 -10.51
N SER A 59 13.88 -0.93 -10.81
CA SER A 59 14.59 -1.90 -10.00
C SER A 59 14.81 -1.40 -8.57
N ALA A 60 14.49 -2.24 -7.59
CA ALA A 60 14.71 -1.96 -6.18
C ALA A 60 16.17 -2.14 -5.79
N THR A 61 16.61 -1.42 -4.76
CA THR A 61 17.92 -1.68 -4.13
C THR A 61 17.77 -2.82 -3.12
N ARG A 62 18.69 -3.79 -3.10
CA ARG A 62 18.65 -4.86 -2.08
C ARG A 62 18.90 -4.29 -0.69
N PHE A 63 18.29 -4.93 0.30
CA PHE A 63 18.47 -4.59 1.73
C PHE A 63 18.04 -3.17 2.12
N THR A 64 17.32 -2.46 1.25
CA THR A 64 16.64 -1.21 1.60
C THR A 64 15.22 -1.48 2.13
N GLY A 65 14.45 -0.43 2.40
CA GLY A 65 13.23 -0.53 3.20
C GLY A 65 13.54 -0.86 4.66
N TYR A 66 12.68 -1.65 5.30
CA TYR A 66 12.86 -2.09 6.68
C TYR A 66 12.91 -3.62 6.74
N ASN A 67 14.13 -4.16 6.59
CA ASN A 67 14.42 -5.58 6.55
C ASN A 67 15.33 -6.01 7.70
N HIS A 68 14.73 -6.17 8.89
CA HIS A 68 15.41 -6.62 10.11
C HIS A 68 14.97 -8.02 10.56
N THR A 69 14.16 -8.69 9.74
CA THR A 69 13.49 -9.97 10.01
C THR A 69 14.42 -11.09 10.47
N TYR A 70 15.62 -11.12 9.89
CA TYR A 70 16.61 -12.18 10.08
C TYR A 70 17.70 -11.82 11.12
N GLY A 71 17.49 -10.76 11.91
CA GLY A 71 18.32 -10.48 13.07
C GLY A 71 18.22 -11.59 14.13
N PRO A 72 19.24 -11.77 14.99
CA PRO A 72 19.19 -12.77 16.05
C PRO A 72 18.09 -12.45 17.07
N PRO A 73 17.28 -13.44 17.50
CA PRO A 73 16.25 -13.22 18.51
C PRO A 73 16.84 -12.88 19.88
N SER A 74 16.08 -12.12 20.67
CA SER A 74 16.35 -11.86 22.08
C SER A 74 16.04 -13.09 22.94
N ARG A 75 16.53 -13.10 24.18
CA ARG A 75 16.19 -14.14 25.18
C ARG A 75 14.70 -14.15 25.53
N ASP A 76 14.04 -13.02 25.40
CA ASP A 76 12.62 -12.83 25.74
C ASP A 76 11.67 -13.08 24.54
N ASP A 77 12.22 -13.45 23.38
CA ASP A 77 11.42 -13.81 22.22
C ASP A 77 10.90 -15.25 22.32
N PHE A 78 9.63 -15.45 21.98
CA PHE A 78 9.04 -16.79 21.85
C PHE A 78 9.31 -17.40 20.48
N GLY A 79 9.48 -16.55 19.46
CA GLY A 79 9.76 -16.95 18.09
C GLY A 79 11.14 -16.54 17.61
N ILE A 80 11.39 -16.77 16.32
CA ILE A 80 12.70 -16.57 15.69
C ILE A 80 12.72 -15.39 14.70
N TRP A 81 11.66 -14.56 14.69
CA TRP A 81 11.49 -13.44 13.75
C TRP A 81 11.38 -12.10 14.49
N PRO A 82 12.41 -11.69 15.26
CA PRO A 82 12.33 -10.62 16.27
C PRO A 82 11.82 -9.29 15.73
N ASN A 83 12.17 -8.98 14.48
CA ASN A 83 11.91 -7.69 13.86
C ASN A 83 11.19 -7.81 12.51
N ALA A 84 10.47 -8.91 12.29
CA ALA A 84 9.61 -9.04 11.12
C ALA A 84 8.62 -7.85 11.06
N SER A 85 8.42 -7.31 9.87
CA SER A 85 7.56 -6.14 9.64
C SER A 85 6.55 -6.38 8.53
N TRP A 86 5.45 -5.60 8.53
CA TRP A 86 4.36 -5.82 7.57
C TRP A 86 3.71 -4.52 7.07
N GLY A 87 4.31 -3.97 6.01
CA GLY A 87 3.82 -2.79 5.29
C GLY A 87 4.15 -1.50 6.03
N GLY A 88 3.94 -0.36 5.40
CA GLY A 88 4.21 0.92 6.06
C GLY A 88 4.17 2.10 5.11
N ARG A 89 4.20 3.30 5.66
CA ARG A 89 4.13 4.56 4.89
C ARG A 89 5.36 5.41 5.16
N ILE A 90 6.00 5.85 4.07
CA ILE A 90 7.10 6.81 4.12
C ILE A 90 6.53 8.21 4.37
N VAL A 91 7.16 8.95 5.28
CA VAL A 91 6.90 10.36 5.56
C VAL A 91 8.23 11.09 5.52
N GLN A 92 8.35 12.09 4.65
CA GLN A 92 9.50 12.99 4.71
C GLN A 92 9.33 13.93 5.90
N ASP A 93 10.39 14.09 6.69
CA ASP A 93 10.38 15.01 7.82
C ASP A 93 10.13 16.45 7.34
N ARG A 94 9.31 17.19 8.08
CA ARG A 94 8.87 18.54 7.70
C ARG A 94 9.95 19.59 7.98
N ASP A 95 10.80 19.34 8.97
CA ASP A 95 11.83 20.25 9.45
C ASP A 95 13.22 19.84 8.92
N ASN A 96 13.38 18.58 8.49
CA ASN A 96 14.60 18.08 7.85
C ASN A 96 14.31 17.30 6.55
N LYS A 97 14.46 17.95 5.39
CA LYS A 97 14.21 17.32 4.08
C LYS A 97 15.12 16.12 3.76
N GLN A 98 16.23 15.93 4.48
CA GLN A 98 17.13 14.78 4.34
C GLN A 98 16.82 13.64 5.33
N LEU A 99 15.74 13.75 6.10
CA LEU A 99 15.28 12.70 7.00
C LEU A 99 13.95 12.14 6.49
N PHE A 100 13.90 10.82 6.39
CA PHE A 100 12.68 10.08 6.06
C PHE A 100 12.31 9.17 7.21
N HIS A 101 11.02 9.16 7.54
CA HIS A 101 10.42 8.28 8.52
C HIS A 101 9.63 7.20 7.81
N LEU A 102 9.62 6.00 8.36
CA LEU A 102 8.73 4.91 7.98
C LEU A 102 7.90 4.52 9.20
N PHE A 103 6.59 4.67 9.08
CA PHE A 103 5.65 4.11 10.05
C PHE A 103 5.24 2.73 9.55
N THR A 104 5.66 1.70 10.26
CA THR A 104 5.46 0.28 9.89
C THR A 104 5.01 -0.51 11.11
N VAL A 105 4.57 -1.73 10.87
CA VAL A 105 4.26 -2.69 11.94
C VAL A 105 5.49 -3.53 12.21
N GLN A 106 5.75 -3.79 13.49
CA GLN A 106 6.57 -4.92 13.92
C GLN A 106 5.74 -5.92 14.73
N PHE A 107 6.23 -7.15 14.82
CA PHE A 107 5.61 -8.23 15.60
C PHE A 107 6.44 -8.52 16.84
N SER A 108 5.85 -8.29 18.01
CA SER A 108 6.50 -8.52 19.30
C SER A 108 6.88 -9.99 19.53
N HIS A 109 7.86 -10.21 20.42
CA HIS A 109 8.32 -11.53 20.87
C HIS A 109 8.76 -12.50 19.77
N GLY A 110 9.24 -11.97 18.63
CA GLY A 110 9.69 -12.78 17.50
C GLY A 110 8.60 -13.60 16.79
N CYS A 111 7.32 -13.27 17.00
CA CYS A 111 6.21 -14.09 16.52
C CYS A 111 5.96 -14.03 15.01
N GLY A 112 6.50 -13.01 14.34
CA GLY A 112 6.33 -12.81 12.90
C GLY A 112 4.87 -12.69 12.47
N LEU A 113 4.66 -12.77 11.16
CA LEU A 113 3.36 -12.47 10.54
C LEU A 113 2.21 -13.38 11.00
N LYS A 114 2.50 -14.64 11.34
CA LYS A 114 1.47 -15.59 11.83
C LYS A 114 0.83 -15.12 13.14
N GLY A 115 1.59 -14.44 13.99
CA GLY A 115 1.13 -13.92 15.28
C GLY A 115 0.53 -12.52 15.21
N TRP A 116 0.32 -11.94 14.03
CA TRP A 116 0.04 -10.50 13.89
C TRP A 116 -1.07 -9.98 14.82
N ARG A 117 -2.14 -10.75 15.05
CA ARG A 117 -3.18 -10.37 16.02
C ARG A 117 -3.09 -11.29 17.24
N PRO A 118 -2.58 -10.83 18.40
CA PRO A 118 -2.44 -9.43 18.82
C PRO A 118 -1.00 -8.87 18.83
N HIS A 119 0.01 -9.59 18.30
CA HIS A 119 1.41 -9.21 18.49
C HIS A 119 1.89 -7.97 17.71
N SER A 120 1.05 -7.39 16.85
CA SER A 120 1.39 -6.20 16.07
C SER A 120 1.43 -4.94 16.94
N TYR A 121 2.45 -4.14 16.73
CA TYR A 121 2.53 -2.77 17.23
C TYR A 121 3.18 -1.89 16.16
N ILE A 122 2.93 -0.58 16.24
CA ILE A 122 3.45 0.38 15.27
C ILE A 122 4.77 0.92 15.80
N ILE A 123 5.76 0.94 14.90
CA ILE A 123 7.04 1.60 15.12
C ILE A 123 7.24 2.74 14.13
N ARG A 124 8.12 3.65 14.50
CA ARG A 124 8.74 4.64 13.62
C ARG A 124 10.18 4.21 13.38
N ALA A 125 10.58 4.18 12.12
CA ALA A 125 11.96 3.94 11.69
C ALA A 125 12.46 5.12 10.86
N GLU A 126 13.76 5.36 10.83
CA GLU A 126 14.39 6.51 10.18
C GLU A 126 15.37 6.09 9.08
N SER A 127 15.44 6.88 8.02
CA SER A 127 16.46 6.82 6.97
C SER A 127 17.10 8.19 6.77
N HIS A 128 18.43 8.20 6.84
CA HIS A 128 19.29 9.34 6.52
C HIS A 128 20.02 9.15 5.17
N SER A 129 19.69 8.10 4.42
CA SER A 129 20.28 7.78 3.11
C SER A 129 19.27 7.91 1.98
N GLY A 130 18.13 8.56 2.24
CA GLY A 130 17.07 8.79 1.27
C GLY A 130 15.82 7.93 1.50
N PRO A 131 14.77 8.15 0.70
CA PRO A 131 13.44 7.54 0.86
C PRO A 131 13.43 6.02 0.63
N GLN A 132 14.39 5.47 -0.11
CA GLN A 132 14.51 4.01 -0.26
C GLN A 132 14.92 3.32 1.05
N GLY A 133 15.65 4.01 1.93
CA GLY A 133 16.27 3.40 3.10
C GLY A 133 17.76 3.09 2.87
N PRO A 134 18.35 2.15 3.65
CA PRO A 134 17.70 1.33 4.67
C PRO A 134 17.15 2.15 5.84
N TYR A 135 16.00 1.74 6.35
CA TYR A 135 15.40 2.31 7.56
C TYR A 135 15.87 1.56 8.81
N LYS A 136 16.15 2.32 9.88
CA LYS A 136 16.54 1.79 11.18
C LYS A 136 15.48 2.10 12.22
N TYR A 137 15.23 1.16 13.12
CA TYR A 137 14.31 1.36 14.25
C TYR A 137 14.65 2.66 15.00
N ALA A 138 13.64 3.45 15.34
CA ALA A 138 13.82 4.68 16.13
C ALA A 138 12.93 4.72 17.38
N GLN A 139 11.68 4.24 17.29
CA GLN A 139 10.72 4.41 18.37
C GLN A 139 9.53 3.44 18.28
N ASP A 140 9.06 2.96 19.42
CA ASP A 140 7.71 2.39 19.58
C ASP A 140 6.67 3.51 19.62
N VAL A 141 5.73 3.47 18.68
CA VAL A 141 4.67 4.49 18.54
C VAL A 141 3.38 4.03 19.22
N SER A 142 3.13 2.72 19.23
CA SER A 142 2.01 2.12 19.92
C SER A 142 2.47 0.94 20.76
N LYS A 143 1.60 0.51 21.66
CA LYS A 143 1.68 -0.82 22.26
C LYS A 143 0.98 -1.84 21.36
N ASN A 144 1.04 -3.11 21.75
CA ASN A 144 0.16 -4.15 21.23
C ASN A 144 -1.28 -3.82 21.65
N PHE A 145 -2.29 -3.88 20.80
CA PHE A 145 -2.28 -4.19 19.38
C PHE A 145 -2.55 -2.93 18.56
N ALA A 146 -1.74 -2.70 17.52
CA ALA A 146 -2.08 -1.78 16.45
C ALA A 146 -1.43 -2.26 15.15
N HIS A 147 -2.18 -2.23 14.04
CA HIS A 147 -1.73 -2.83 12.77
C HIS A 147 -2.07 -1.98 11.55
N ASN A 148 -1.33 -2.19 10.46
CA ASN A 148 -1.50 -1.51 9.16
C ASN A 148 -1.60 0.03 9.28
N PRO A 149 -0.57 0.70 9.83
CA PRO A 149 -0.61 2.12 10.11
C PRO A 149 -0.71 2.95 8.83
N ASP A 150 -1.57 3.95 8.82
CA ASP A 150 -1.59 5.01 7.81
C ASP A 150 -1.45 6.39 8.47
N ILE A 151 -0.36 7.07 8.13
CA ILE A 151 -0.02 8.37 8.70
C ILE A 151 -0.19 9.49 7.67
N VAL A 152 -0.83 10.58 8.09
CA VAL A 152 -0.99 11.80 7.29
C VAL A 152 -0.72 13.04 8.13
N TRP A 153 -0.27 14.12 7.49
CA TRP A 153 -0.24 15.44 8.10
C TRP A 153 -1.56 16.16 7.81
N SER A 154 -2.29 16.57 8.84
CA SER A 154 -3.44 17.48 8.70
C SER A 154 -2.95 18.92 8.73
N GLN A 155 -3.03 19.60 7.59
CA GLN A 155 -2.66 21.01 7.47
C GLN A 155 -3.59 21.93 8.27
N ALA A 156 -4.89 21.59 8.36
CA ALA A 156 -5.85 22.37 9.12
C ALA A 156 -5.62 22.28 10.62
N ASP A 157 -5.39 21.06 11.13
CA ASP A 157 -5.23 20.82 12.56
C ASP A 157 -3.79 21.00 13.04
N LYS A 158 -2.84 21.05 12.11
CA LYS A 158 -1.39 21.08 12.34
C LYS A 158 -0.92 19.88 13.18
N LYS A 159 -1.36 18.69 12.81
CA LYS A 159 -1.06 17.43 13.52
C LYS A 159 -0.72 16.31 12.55
N TYR A 160 0.14 15.41 12.97
CA TYR A 160 0.20 14.06 12.42
C TYR A 160 -0.99 13.26 12.93
N LEU A 161 -1.66 12.57 12.02
CA LEU A 161 -2.79 11.68 12.30
C LEU A 161 -2.38 10.28 11.88
N LEU A 162 -2.46 9.34 12.81
CA LEU A 162 -2.05 7.94 12.64
C LEU A 162 -3.27 7.04 12.79
N TYR A 163 -3.72 6.49 11.67
CA TYR A 163 -4.82 5.54 11.61
C TYR A 163 -4.27 4.12 11.67
N SER A 164 -4.98 3.21 12.35
CA SER A 164 -4.57 1.81 12.42
C SER A 164 -5.78 0.89 12.61
N ILE A 165 -5.55 -0.39 12.34
CA ILE A 165 -6.44 -1.45 12.78
C ILE A 165 -6.26 -1.64 14.29
N GLY A 166 -7.37 -1.78 14.99
CA GLY A 166 -7.42 -2.22 16.37
C GLY A 166 -7.26 -1.11 17.40
N VAL A 167 -7.34 -1.56 18.66
CA VAL A 167 -7.07 -0.79 19.87
C VAL A 167 -6.06 -1.57 20.70
N GLU A 168 -5.42 -0.88 21.66
CA GLU A 168 -4.48 -1.48 22.60
C GLU A 168 -5.09 -2.74 23.25
N TYR A 169 -4.29 -3.80 23.30
CA TYR A 169 -4.64 -5.11 23.83
C TYR A 169 -3.69 -5.43 24.96
N ASP A 170 -4.06 -4.98 26.15
CA ASP A 170 -3.29 -5.16 27.37
C ASP A 170 -3.34 -6.62 27.83
N LYS A 171 -2.33 -7.39 27.41
CA LYS A 171 -2.15 -8.79 27.77
C LYS A 171 -0.67 -9.07 27.97
N ASN A 172 -0.36 -9.80 29.04
CA ASN A 172 0.95 -10.40 29.19
C ASN A 172 1.05 -11.67 28.33
N PHE A 173 1.93 -11.66 27.33
CA PHE A 173 2.11 -12.79 26.42
C PHE A 173 3.03 -13.85 27.03
N THR A 174 2.70 -15.12 26.82
CA THR A 174 3.52 -16.27 27.27
C THR A 174 3.95 -17.18 26.12
N LYS A 175 3.45 -16.91 24.91
CA LYS A 175 3.74 -17.63 23.67
C LYS A 175 3.29 -16.79 22.48
N CYS A 176 3.77 -17.15 21.30
CA CYS A 176 3.15 -16.68 20.06
C CYS A 176 1.76 -17.25 19.87
N GLU A 177 0.80 -16.39 19.58
CA GLU A 177 -0.59 -16.78 19.33
C GLU A 177 -1.23 -15.91 18.26
N SER A 178 -2.37 -16.37 17.74
CA SER A 178 -3.17 -15.62 16.78
C SER A 178 -4.64 -15.75 17.12
N ILE A 179 -5.32 -14.60 17.27
CA ILE A 179 -6.75 -14.53 17.56
C ILE A 179 -7.49 -14.40 16.23
N SER A 180 -8.61 -15.12 16.04
CA SER A 180 -9.47 -15.01 14.85
C SER A 180 -10.33 -13.74 14.88
N TYR A 181 -10.73 -13.24 13.71
CA TYR A 181 -11.57 -12.03 13.60
C TYR A 181 -12.99 -12.30 14.07
N THR A 182 -13.40 -13.57 14.08
CA THR A 182 -14.68 -14.01 14.64
C THR A 182 -14.71 -13.93 16.16
N LYS A 183 -13.54 -14.03 16.82
CA LYS A 183 -13.39 -13.93 18.28
C LYS A 183 -13.09 -12.50 18.71
N TRP A 184 -12.32 -11.77 17.91
CA TRP A 184 -11.97 -10.38 18.15
C TRP A 184 -12.03 -9.60 16.84
N PRO A 185 -13.19 -9.00 16.53
CA PRO A 185 -13.40 -8.23 15.31
C PRO A 185 -12.42 -7.06 15.20
N ASN A 186 -12.07 -6.72 13.96
CA ASN A 186 -11.26 -5.54 13.68
C ASN A 186 -12.11 -4.27 13.83
N ASN A 187 -11.44 -3.20 14.20
CA ASN A 187 -11.95 -1.84 14.18
C ASN A 187 -10.86 -0.94 13.60
N ILE A 188 -11.19 0.32 13.33
CA ILE A 188 -10.23 1.34 12.97
C ILE A 188 -10.16 2.37 14.10
N SER A 189 -8.94 2.70 14.48
CA SER A 189 -8.63 3.72 15.48
C SER A 189 -7.71 4.79 14.90
N VAL A 190 -7.68 5.95 15.56
CA VAL A 190 -6.81 7.07 15.23
C VAL A 190 -6.10 7.60 16.47
N SER A 191 -4.82 7.94 16.31
CA SER A 191 -4.00 8.68 17.26
C SER A 191 -3.49 9.96 16.59
N ALA A 192 -3.15 10.98 17.37
CA ALA A 192 -2.61 12.23 16.86
C ALA A 192 -1.40 12.71 17.68
N ALA A 193 -0.50 13.42 17.00
CA ALA A 193 0.65 14.09 17.61
C ALA A 193 0.95 15.42 16.91
N ASP A 194 1.46 16.40 17.66
CA ASP A 194 1.93 17.68 17.09
C ASP A 194 3.27 17.53 16.37
N ASP A 195 4.08 16.57 16.84
CA ASP A 195 5.41 16.25 16.33
C ASP A 195 5.46 14.78 15.89
N ILE A 196 6.26 14.48 14.86
CA ILE A 196 6.40 13.12 14.32
C ILE A 196 7.00 12.13 15.33
N HIS A 197 7.70 12.64 16.35
CA HIS A 197 8.27 11.89 17.47
C HIS A 197 7.27 11.71 18.63
N GLY A 198 6.08 12.31 18.56
CA GLY A 198 5.09 12.31 19.63
C GLY A 198 5.25 13.48 20.62
N PRO A 199 4.65 13.38 21.82
CA PRO A 199 3.89 12.24 22.32
C PRO A 199 2.60 12.02 21.51
N TRP A 200 2.28 10.75 21.29
CA TRP A 200 1.06 10.32 20.59
C TRP A 200 -0.11 10.25 21.58
N SER A 201 -1.29 10.73 21.17
CA SER A 201 -2.51 10.54 21.96
C SER A 201 -2.85 9.04 22.03
N PRO A 202 -3.60 8.59 23.07
CA PRO A 202 -4.19 7.26 23.03
C PRO A 202 -5.00 7.03 21.75
N PHE A 203 -4.96 5.82 21.22
CA PHE A 203 -5.75 5.45 20.05
C PHE A 203 -7.24 5.48 20.40
N LYS A 204 -7.99 6.29 19.65
CA LYS A 204 -9.44 6.40 19.75
C LYS A 204 -10.08 5.60 18.61
N MET A 205 -10.94 4.64 18.94
CA MET A 205 -11.74 3.93 17.95
C MET A 205 -12.70 4.89 17.25
N ILE A 206 -12.78 4.81 15.92
CA ILE A 206 -13.61 5.68 15.07
C ILE A 206 -14.59 4.92 14.17
N ILE A 207 -14.29 3.66 13.82
CA ILE A 207 -15.17 2.79 13.04
C ILE A 207 -15.06 1.37 13.57
N ASP A 208 -16.20 0.74 13.85
CA ASP A 208 -16.29 -0.69 14.18
C ASP A 208 -16.74 -1.51 12.96
N SER A 209 -16.42 -2.81 12.95
CA SER A 209 -16.92 -3.72 11.91
C SER A 209 -18.41 -3.99 12.11
N ASP A 210 -19.20 -3.87 11.04
CA ASP A 210 -20.61 -4.25 10.98
C ASP A 210 -20.81 -5.19 9.79
N ARG A 211 -20.60 -6.50 10.02
CA ARG A 211 -20.70 -7.53 8.97
C ARG A 211 -22.10 -7.57 8.32
N PRO A 212 -23.23 -7.52 9.06
CA PRO A 212 -24.56 -7.41 8.46
C PRO A 212 -24.73 -6.21 7.52
N ALA A 213 -24.13 -5.06 7.84
CA ALA A 213 -24.12 -3.88 6.96
C ALA A 213 -23.02 -3.92 5.87
N GLY A 214 -22.24 -4.99 5.78
CA GLY A 214 -21.14 -5.14 4.83
C GLY A 214 -19.92 -4.25 5.13
N ILE A 215 -19.77 -3.76 6.37
CA ILE A 215 -18.66 -2.92 6.80
C ILE A 215 -17.57 -3.75 7.47
N HIS A 216 -16.42 -3.89 6.81
CA HIS A 216 -15.27 -4.62 7.33
C HIS A 216 -14.18 -3.62 7.73
N ALA A 217 -14.27 -3.11 8.98
CA ALA A 217 -13.43 -2.03 9.51
C ALA A 217 -11.97 -2.47 9.70
N THR A 218 -11.21 -2.49 8.60
CA THR A 218 -9.79 -2.85 8.58
C THR A 218 -9.09 -2.13 7.43
N ASN A 219 -7.76 -2.09 7.50
CA ASN A 219 -6.88 -1.57 6.46
C ASN A 219 -7.18 -0.10 6.11
N PRO A 220 -7.01 0.83 7.07
CA PRO A 220 -7.34 2.23 6.85
C PRO A 220 -6.40 2.90 5.84
N SER A 221 -6.98 3.76 5.01
CA SER A 221 -6.25 4.74 4.19
C SER A 221 -6.88 6.11 4.32
N ALA A 222 -6.15 7.02 4.94
CA ALA A 222 -6.57 8.38 5.21
C ALA A 222 -6.07 9.36 4.15
N PHE A 223 -6.92 10.32 3.78
CA PHE A 223 -6.57 11.41 2.89
C PHE A 223 -7.22 12.73 3.36
N PRO A 224 -6.45 13.71 3.86
CA PRO A 224 -6.98 15.04 4.20
C PRO A 224 -7.54 15.77 2.97
N LEU A 225 -8.72 16.40 3.10
CA LEU A 225 -9.36 17.14 2.01
C LEU A 225 -8.87 18.60 1.87
N TRP A 226 -7.98 19.02 2.76
CA TRP A 226 -7.43 20.38 2.81
C TRP A 226 -6.83 20.81 1.46
N THR A 227 -7.12 22.05 1.09
CA THR A 227 -6.41 22.78 0.02
C THR A 227 -6.21 24.24 0.44
N ARG A 228 -5.32 24.98 -0.25
CA ARG A 228 -5.16 26.42 0.00
C ARG A 228 -6.47 27.21 -0.19
N ASN A 229 -7.29 26.81 -1.15
CA ASN A 229 -8.56 27.51 -1.47
C ASN A 229 -9.75 27.01 -0.64
N ASN A 230 -9.62 25.85 -0.01
CA ASN A 230 -10.61 25.29 0.90
C ASN A 230 -9.90 24.69 2.12
N PRO A 231 -9.47 25.53 3.10
CA PRO A 231 -8.90 25.04 4.34
C PRO A 231 -9.97 24.30 5.14
N THR A 232 -9.80 22.99 5.33
CA THR A 232 -10.74 22.14 6.06
C THR A 232 -10.02 21.03 6.82
N SER A 233 -10.56 20.66 7.99
CA SER A 233 -10.14 19.47 8.75
C SER A 233 -10.85 18.19 8.27
N GLU A 234 -11.64 18.28 7.20
CA GLU A 234 -12.30 17.12 6.62
C GLU A 234 -11.29 16.08 6.11
N ILE A 235 -11.64 14.82 6.33
CA ILE A 235 -10.80 13.68 5.98
C ILE A 235 -11.61 12.59 5.31
N VAL A 236 -11.02 11.99 4.29
CA VAL A 236 -11.48 10.75 3.68
C VAL A 236 -10.80 9.58 4.37
N LEU A 237 -11.54 8.50 4.57
CA LEU A 237 -11.02 7.23 5.06
C LEU A 237 -11.55 6.09 4.20
N GLY A 238 -10.67 5.50 3.37
CA GLY A 238 -10.92 4.26 2.65
C GLY A 238 -10.58 3.04 3.49
N ILE A 239 -11.35 1.96 3.35
CA ILE A 239 -11.17 0.71 4.11
C ILE A 239 -11.37 -0.52 3.20
N LYS A 240 -11.10 -1.72 3.72
CA LYS A 240 -11.30 -3.00 3.00
C LYS A 240 -12.68 -3.11 2.34
N ASP A 241 -12.75 -3.88 1.25
CA ASP A 241 -13.92 -4.06 0.39
C ASP A 241 -14.46 -2.75 -0.20
N TYR A 242 -13.60 -1.75 -0.22
CA TYR A 242 -13.79 -0.49 -0.90
C TYR A 242 -14.99 0.34 -0.39
N SER A 243 -15.16 0.35 0.93
CA SER A 243 -15.97 1.36 1.60
C SER A 243 -15.17 2.64 1.85
N ILE A 244 -15.79 3.79 1.59
CA ILE A 244 -15.19 5.11 1.77
C ILE A 244 -16.06 5.92 2.71
N PHE A 245 -15.42 6.47 3.73
CA PHE A 245 -16.03 7.33 4.73
C PHE A 245 -15.47 8.75 4.64
N THR A 246 -16.23 9.71 5.15
CA THR A 246 -15.76 11.07 5.41
C THR A 246 -16.12 11.51 6.81
N ALA A 247 -15.27 12.34 7.43
CA ALA A 247 -15.56 13.01 8.69
C ALA A 247 -15.23 14.52 8.58
N LYS A 248 -15.93 15.35 9.34
CA LYS A 248 -15.67 16.81 9.44
C LYS A 248 -14.38 17.15 10.19
N SER A 249 -13.93 16.23 11.04
CA SER A 249 -12.67 16.28 11.76
C SER A 249 -12.15 14.86 11.93
N TRP A 250 -10.83 14.70 12.12
CA TRP A 250 -10.19 13.40 12.23
C TRP A 250 -10.69 12.53 13.40
N ASN A 251 -11.14 13.16 14.48
CA ASN A 251 -11.67 12.52 15.69
C ASN A 251 -13.21 12.54 15.80
N GLY A 252 -13.90 12.97 14.73
CA GLY A 252 -15.34 13.10 14.68
C GLY A 252 -16.04 11.84 14.16
N ASP A 253 -17.30 12.00 13.77
CA ASP A 253 -18.10 10.94 13.20
C ASP A 253 -17.75 10.68 11.73
N TYR A 254 -17.38 9.44 11.43
CA TYR A 254 -17.18 8.97 10.06
C TYR A 254 -18.51 8.53 9.46
N LYS A 255 -18.88 9.13 8.33
CA LYS A 255 -20.11 8.80 7.60
C LYS A 255 -19.75 8.12 6.29
N LEU A 256 -20.40 6.97 6.02
CA LEU A 256 -20.25 6.25 4.77
C LEU A 256 -20.66 7.14 3.60
N LYS A 257 -19.81 7.24 2.57
CA LYS A 257 -20.02 8.02 1.35
C LYS A 257 -20.10 7.18 0.10
N TYR A 258 -19.39 6.05 0.09
CA TYR A 258 -19.40 5.13 -1.02
C TYR A 258 -19.11 3.72 -0.51
N GLN A 259 -19.68 2.73 -1.17
CA GLN A 259 -19.38 1.31 -1.02
C GLN A 259 -19.32 0.71 -2.42
N ALA A 260 -18.41 -0.25 -2.63
CA ALA A 260 -18.31 -0.97 -3.89
C ALA A 260 -19.68 -1.44 -4.39
N THR A 261 -19.94 -1.24 -5.68
CA THR A 261 -21.18 -1.72 -6.33
C THR A 261 -21.00 -3.09 -6.99
N TRP A 262 -19.78 -3.63 -6.98
CA TRP A 262 -19.45 -4.97 -7.47
C TRP A 262 -19.37 -5.98 -6.33
N ASN A 263 -19.33 -7.27 -6.67
CA ASN A 263 -19.24 -8.32 -5.68
C ASN A 263 -17.84 -8.37 -5.06
N VAL A 264 -17.77 -8.20 -3.75
CA VAL A 264 -16.53 -8.20 -2.96
C VAL A 264 -16.40 -9.44 -2.08
N THR A 265 -17.22 -10.48 -2.29
CA THR A 265 -17.17 -11.70 -1.47
C THR A 265 -15.78 -12.34 -1.54
N GLU A 266 -15.20 -12.53 -0.35
CA GLU A 266 -13.87 -13.08 -0.16
C GLU A 266 -13.77 -14.47 -0.79
N GLN A 267 -12.63 -14.77 -1.43
CA GLN A 267 -12.29 -16.06 -2.03
C GLN A 267 -13.16 -16.50 -3.22
N GLU A 268 -14.16 -15.71 -3.61
CA GLU A 268 -15.11 -16.10 -4.66
C GLU A 268 -15.07 -15.20 -5.90
N ASN A 269 -14.64 -13.94 -5.78
CA ASN A 269 -14.78 -12.95 -6.86
C ASN A 269 -13.44 -12.35 -7.30
N PRO A 270 -13.21 -12.19 -8.61
CA PRO A 270 -12.01 -11.54 -9.14
C PRO A 270 -11.80 -10.11 -8.62
N GLU A 271 -12.83 -9.37 -8.23
CA GLU A 271 -12.72 -8.00 -7.70
C GLU A 271 -12.39 -7.94 -6.20
N TRP A 272 -12.17 -9.10 -5.55
CA TRP A 272 -11.80 -9.16 -4.14
C TRP A 272 -10.45 -8.48 -3.90
N THR A 273 -10.49 -7.39 -3.12
CA THR A 273 -9.35 -6.57 -2.76
C THR A 273 -9.32 -6.24 -1.29
N GLU A 274 -8.13 -6.00 -0.78
CA GLU A 274 -7.89 -5.44 0.55
C GLU A 274 -6.82 -4.35 0.49
N ASP A 275 -6.42 -3.83 1.64
CA ASP A 275 -5.36 -2.83 1.76
C ASP A 275 -5.45 -1.66 0.75
N PRO A 276 -6.59 -0.92 0.71
CA PRO A 276 -6.66 0.25 -0.14
C PRO A 276 -5.61 1.28 0.29
N PHE A 277 -5.08 2.00 -0.69
CA PHE A 277 -4.40 3.26 -0.49
C PHE A 277 -5.01 4.29 -1.44
N VAL A 278 -5.82 5.19 -0.86
CA VAL A 278 -6.66 6.16 -1.57
C VAL A 278 -5.98 7.52 -1.64
N TRP A 279 -6.02 8.16 -2.81
CA TRP A 279 -5.55 9.54 -2.99
C TRP A 279 -6.37 10.31 -4.02
N ARG A 280 -6.19 11.64 -4.03
CA ARG A 280 -6.69 12.53 -5.08
C ARG A 280 -5.52 13.07 -5.91
N ASP A 281 -5.57 12.91 -7.22
CA ASP A 281 -4.53 13.39 -8.15
C ASP A 281 -4.56 14.92 -8.32
N LYS A 282 -3.57 15.45 -9.05
CA LYS A 282 -3.46 16.89 -9.35
C LYS A 282 -4.60 17.45 -10.21
N ARG A 283 -5.38 16.59 -10.87
CA ARG A 283 -6.56 16.96 -11.69
C ARG A 283 -7.86 16.82 -10.90
N GLY A 284 -7.81 16.42 -9.63
CA GLY A 284 -8.97 16.24 -8.78
C GLY A 284 -9.65 14.87 -8.90
N ASN A 285 -9.10 13.94 -9.68
CA ASN A 285 -9.61 12.57 -9.77
C ASN A 285 -9.18 11.77 -8.53
N TRP A 286 -10.02 10.82 -8.15
CA TRP A 286 -9.78 9.90 -7.05
C TRP A 286 -9.24 8.58 -7.56
N HIS A 287 -8.31 8.02 -6.80
CA HIS A 287 -7.68 6.75 -7.12
C HIS A 287 -7.49 5.91 -5.88
N SER A 288 -7.34 4.61 -6.09
CA SER A 288 -6.82 3.69 -5.10
C SER A 288 -5.93 2.65 -5.75
N ILE A 289 -4.91 2.23 -5.01
CA ILE A 289 -4.13 1.05 -5.29
C ILE A 289 -4.36 0.07 -4.15
N ASN A 290 -4.51 -1.21 -4.46
CA ASN A 290 -5.01 -2.19 -3.49
C ASN A 290 -4.19 -3.47 -3.57
N HIS A 291 -4.18 -4.25 -2.49
CA HIS A 291 -3.80 -5.65 -2.57
C HIS A 291 -4.95 -6.42 -3.24
N TRP A 292 -4.61 -7.16 -4.31
CA TRP A 292 -5.56 -7.86 -5.16
C TRP A 292 -5.43 -9.37 -4.99
N MET A 293 -6.54 -10.03 -4.62
CA MET A 293 -6.56 -11.44 -4.27
C MET A 293 -6.92 -12.35 -5.46
N ILE A 294 -6.74 -11.89 -6.71
CA ILE A 294 -7.25 -12.61 -7.88
C ILE A 294 -6.65 -14.01 -8.04
N ASP A 295 -5.36 -14.19 -7.82
CA ASP A 295 -4.76 -15.53 -7.94
C ASP A 295 -5.23 -16.48 -6.83
N TYR A 296 -5.69 -15.94 -5.71
CA TYR A 296 -6.28 -16.76 -4.68
C TYR A 296 -7.60 -17.36 -5.17
N VAL A 297 -8.37 -16.57 -5.92
CA VAL A 297 -9.68 -16.94 -6.48
C VAL A 297 -9.53 -17.83 -7.70
N GLU A 298 -8.63 -17.49 -8.62
CA GLU A 298 -8.54 -18.15 -9.94
C GLU A 298 -7.54 -19.32 -9.98
N ASN A 299 -6.57 -19.39 -9.06
CA ASN A 299 -5.44 -20.31 -9.13
C ASN A 299 -5.23 -21.08 -7.81
N ASP A 300 -6.25 -21.80 -7.34
CA ASP A 300 -6.18 -22.70 -6.18
C ASP A 300 -5.52 -22.06 -4.93
N LYS A 301 -6.01 -20.89 -4.54
CA LYS A 301 -5.54 -20.15 -3.35
C LYS A 301 -4.08 -19.70 -3.42
N GLN A 302 -3.50 -19.64 -4.61
CA GLN A 302 -2.18 -19.06 -4.84
C GLN A 302 -2.17 -17.55 -4.54
N GLN A 303 -1.11 -17.03 -3.93
CA GLN A 303 -1.04 -15.62 -3.47
C GLN A 303 -0.19 -14.70 -4.39
N TRP A 304 0.11 -15.17 -5.61
CA TRP A 304 0.99 -14.53 -6.60
C TRP A 304 0.60 -15.03 -8.01
N PRO A 305 1.05 -14.41 -9.13
CA PRO A 305 1.84 -13.19 -9.23
C PRO A 305 1.04 -11.88 -9.25
N ARG A 306 -0.26 -11.90 -9.54
CA ARG A 306 -1.15 -10.73 -9.68
C ARG A 306 -1.64 -10.33 -8.29
N VAL A 307 -1.08 -9.24 -7.78
CA VAL A 307 -1.26 -8.83 -6.37
C VAL A 307 -1.60 -7.37 -6.19
N GLY A 308 -1.52 -6.56 -7.25
CA GLY A 308 -1.90 -5.16 -7.22
C GLY A 308 -3.08 -4.90 -8.14
N SER A 309 -4.07 -4.13 -7.70
CA SER A 309 -5.11 -3.57 -8.57
C SER A 309 -5.15 -2.06 -8.47
N HIS A 310 -5.78 -1.43 -9.47
CA HIS A 310 -6.01 0.01 -9.52
C HIS A 310 -7.50 0.30 -9.69
N LEU A 311 -7.99 1.24 -8.89
CA LEU A 311 -9.35 1.76 -8.94
C LEU A 311 -9.30 3.27 -9.12
N PHE A 312 -10.28 3.83 -9.84
CA PHE A 312 -10.34 5.27 -10.09
C PHE A 312 -11.76 5.79 -10.22
N SER A 313 -11.95 7.09 -9.95
CA SER A 313 -13.19 7.82 -10.17
C SER A 313 -12.93 9.31 -10.35
N ARG A 314 -13.84 10.02 -11.02
CA ARG A 314 -13.83 11.49 -11.00
C ARG A 314 -14.35 12.07 -9.69
N ASN A 315 -15.17 11.34 -8.95
CA ASN A 315 -15.80 11.81 -7.72
C ASN A 315 -15.65 10.79 -6.60
N LEU A 316 -15.53 11.26 -5.37
CA LEU A 316 -15.42 10.36 -4.21
C LEU A 316 -16.63 9.44 -4.06
N THR A 317 -17.82 9.92 -4.47
CA THR A 317 -19.09 9.17 -4.45
C THR A 317 -19.30 8.26 -5.68
N GLY A 318 -18.33 8.20 -6.58
CA GLY A 318 -18.37 7.35 -7.77
C GLY A 318 -18.97 8.02 -9.02
N PRO A 319 -19.21 7.22 -10.09
CA PRO A 319 -18.92 5.79 -10.15
C PRO A 319 -17.42 5.50 -10.03
N TRP A 320 -17.07 4.47 -9.26
CA TRP A 320 -15.71 3.97 -9.20
C TRP A 320 -15.54 2.84 -10.20
N HIS A 321 -14.39 2.82 -10.85
CA HIS A 321 -14.04 1.84 -11.86
C HIS A 321 -12.97 0.90 -11.30
N PHE A 322 -13.26 -0.40 -11.29
CA PHE A 322 -12.28 -1.44 -11.04
C PHE A 322 -11.70 -1.88 -12.37
N LYS A 323 -10.38 -1.80 -12.54
CA LYS A 323 -9.72 -2.37 -13.71
C LYS A 323 -9.25 -3.78 -13.38
N LEU A 324 -9.79 -4.79 -14.07
CA LEU A 324 -9.35 -6.19 -13.97
C LEU A 324 -8.00 -6.39 -14.68
N GLN A 325 -6.97 -5.71 -14.20
CA GLN A 325 -5.59 -5.74 -14.68
C GLN A 325 -4.66 -5.49 -13.50
N GLU A 326 -3.50 -6.16 -13.48
CA GLU A 326 -2.54 -5.95 -12.40
C GLU A 326 -1.85 -4.57 -12.48
N ALA A 327 -1.96 -3.80 -11.40
CA ALA A 327 -1.24 -2.53 -11.23
C ALA A 327 0.24 -2.74 -10.86
N PHE A 328 0.52 -3.82 -10.13
CA PHE A 328 1.87 -4.33 -9.82
C PHE A 328 1.78 -5.84 -9.53
N SER A 329 2.92 -6.53 -9.63
CA SER A 329 3.01 -7.98 -9.41
C SER A 329 3.90 -8.33 -8.21
N SER A 330 3.91 -9.60 -7.82
CA SER A 330 4.80 -10.15 -6.79
C SER A 330 6.27 -10.19 -7.20
N ASN A 331 6.59 -9.93 -8.47
CA ASN A 331 7.96 -9.92 -8.96
C ASN A 331 8.62 -8.57 -8.69
N VAL A 332 9.85 -8.61 -8.17
CA VAL A 332 10.69 -7.44 -7.93
C VAL A 332 12.03 -7.67 -8.61
N THR A 333 12.42 -6.74 -9.48
CA THR A 333 13.76 -6.70 -10.06
C THR A 333 14.65 -5.83 -9.18
N PHE A 334 15.94 -6.17 -9.12
CA PHE A 334 16.93 -5.46 -8.32
C PHE A 334 18.01 -4.83 -9.19
N ILE A 335 18.67 -3.79 -8.66
CA ILE A 335 19.70 -3.03 -9.37
C ILE A 335 20.93 -3.87 -9.78
N ASP A 336 21.15 -5.01 -9.12
CA ASP A 336 22.20 -5.97 -9.45
C ASP A 336 21.85 -6.90 -10.63
N GLY A 337 20.68 -6.68 -11.26
CA GLY A 337 20.16 -7.47 -12.38
C GLY A 337 19.41 -8.74 -11.97
N SER A 338 19.40 -9.09 -10.68
CA SER A 338 18.63 -10.22 -10.18
C SER A 338 17.14 -9.87 -10.00
N TRP A 339 16.30 -10.87 -9.80
CA TRP A 339 14.89 -10.70 -9.49
C TRP A 339 14.43 -11.70 -8.43
N GLN A 340 13.31 -11.41 -7.79
CA GLN A 340 12.69 -12.27 -6.79
C GLN A 340 11.18 -12.20 -6.91
N VAL A 341 10.52 -13.37 -6.92
CA VAL A 341 9.08 -13.48 -6.75
C VAL A 341 8.79 -13.70 -5.28
N PHE A 342 7.94 -12.85 -4.72
CA PHE A 342 7.45 -13.00 -3.35
C PHE A 342 6.16 -13.82 -3.33
N LYS A 343 6.00 -14.62 -2.27
CA LYS A 343 4.74 -15.35 -2.05
C LYS A 343 3.59 -14.40 -1.79
N ARG A 344 3.85 -13.33 -1.03
CA ARG A 344 2.90 -12.26 -0.72
C ARG A 344 3.58 -10.92 -0.92
N ARG A 345 2.87 -9.98 -1.54
CA ARG A 345 3.27 -8.59 -1.68
C ARG A 345 2.03 -7.72 -1.50
N GLU A 346 1.87 -7.19 -0.30
CA GLU A 346 0.60 -6.60 0.16
C GLU A 346 0.81 -5.16 0.64
N ARG A 347 -0.25 -4.53 1.15
CA ARG A 347 -0.19 -3.19 1.76
C ARG A 347 0.47 -2.12 0.89
N PRO A 348 0.04 -1.96 -0.38
CA PRO A 348 0.65 -0.96 -1.25
C PRO A 348 0.40 0.43 -0.70
N LYS A 349 1.45 1.23 -0.53
CA LYS A 349 1.33 2.68 -0.30
C LYS A 349 2.29 3.43 -1.19
N LEU A 350 1.86 4.58 -1.69
CA LEU A 350 2.68 5.41 -2.57
C LEU A 350 3.23 6.61 -1.82
N PHE A 351 4.51 6.91 -2.06
CA PHE A 351 5.11 8.19 -1.73
C PHE A 351 5.14 9.06 -2.98
N PHE A 352 4.51 10.25 -2.92
CA PHE A 352 4.39 11.16 -4.05
C PHE A 352 5.39 12.31 -3.97
N SER A 353 5.72 12.89 -5.13
CA SER A 353 6.44 14.16 -5.23
C SER A 353 5.65 15.29 -4.56
N ASN A 354 6.37 16.26 -3.99
CA ASN A 354 5.80 17.44 -3.32
C ASN A 354 5.84 18.71 -4.19
N ASP A 355 6.15 18.57 -5.48
CA ASP A 355 6.22 19.63 -6.49
C ASP A 355 4.84 20.05 -7.05
N GLY A 356 3.76 19.46 -6.52
CA GLY A 356 2.39 19.67 -7.00
C GLY A 356 1.99 18.74 -8.15
N GLU A 357 2.94 18.00 -8.74
CA GLU A 357 2.65 17.06 -9.83
C GLU A 357 2.09 15.72 -9.34
N MET A 358 2.14 15.45 -8.03
CA MET A 358 1.70 14.19 -7.42
C MET A 358 2.25 12.96 -8.17
N THR A 359 3.52 13.02 -8.61
CA THR A 359 4.15 11.89 -9.29
C THR A 359 4.48 10.82 -8.25
N PRO A 360 4.01 9.56 -8.39
CA PRO A 360 4.43 8.49 -7.49
C PRO A 360 5.92 8.21 -7.69
N LEU A 361 6.68 8.22 -6.59
CA LEU A 361 8.14 8.05 -6.61
C LEU A 361 8.57 6.72 -6.00
N TYR A 362 7.85 6.22 -5.00
CA TYR A 362 8.14 4.95 -4.35
C TYR A 362 6.85 4.21 -4.01
N LEU A 363 6.88 2.90 -4.19
CA LEU A 363 5.89 1.96 -3.70
C LEU A 363 6.46 1.26 -2.47
N THR A 364 5.75 1.33 -1.36
CA THR A 364 6.02 0.48 -0.19
C THR A 364 5.08 -0.71 -0.20
N ASN A 365 5.61 -1.88 0.16
CA ASN A 365 4.82 -3.09 0.34
C ASN A 365 5.32 -3.88 1.54
N ALA A 366 4.43 -4.65 2.12
CA ALA A 366 4.83 -5.80 2.93
C ALA A 366 5.19 -6.96 1.99
N VAL A 367 6.28 -7.67 2.25
CA VAL A 367 6.68 -8.84 1.44
C VAL A 367 6.98 -10.06 2.31
N GLN A 368 6.58 -11.23 1.81
CA GLN A 368 6.93 -12.54 2.37
C GLN A 368 7.55 -13.39 1.27
N GLU A 369 8.73 -13.94 1.54
CA GLU A 369 9.46 -14.77 0.61
C GLU A 369 8.76 -16.11 0.36
N MET A 370 9.10 -16.76 -0.75
CA MET A 370 8.64 -18.12 -1.04
C MET A 370 9.03 -19.07 0.10
N ASN A 371 8.15 -20.04 0.40
CA ASN A 371 8.30 -21.01 1.48
C ASN A 371 8.37 -20.44 2.90
N GLN A 372 8.20 -19.13 3.09
CA GLN A 372 8.11 -18.51 4.40
C GLN A 372 6.67 -18.42 4.89
N THR A 373 6.54 -18.33 6.23
CA THR A 373 5.23 -18.16 6.87
C THR A 373 5.23 -17.11 7.98
N GLY A 374 6.31 -16.99 8.74
CA GLY A 374 6.49 -15.96 9.78
C GLY A 374 7.39 -14.81 9.35
N ALA A 375 8.48 -15.13 8.63
CA ALA A 375 9.40 -14.14 8.09
C ALA A 375 8.69 -13.22 7.08
N ALA A 376 8.88 -11.92 7.26
CA ALA A 376 8.37 -10.88 6.40
C ALA A 376 9.06 -9.55 6.67
N PHE A 377 9.13 -8.67 5.68
CA PHE A 377 9.71 -7.33 5.82
C PHE A 377 8.98 -6.29 4.96
N THR A 378 9.32 -5.01 5.17
CA THR A 378 8.78 -3.90 4.38
C THR A 378 9.77 -3.52 3.30
N LEU A 379 9.36 -3.69 2.04
CA LEU A 379 10.14 -3.34 0.85
C LEU A 379 9.76 -1.93 0.38
N VAL A 380 10.75 -1.19 -0.12
CA VAL A 380 10.56 0.06 -0.85
C VAL A 380 11.10 -0.12 -2.27
N GLN A 381 10.25 0.09 -3.27
CA GLN A 381 10.62 0.00 -4.68
C GLN A 381 10.40 1.36 -5.37
N PRO A 382 11.41 1.92 -6.06
CA PRO A 382 11.24 3.16 -6.81
C PRO A 382 10.29 3.02 -8.01
N ILE A 383 9.67 4.12 -8.40
CA ILE A 383 8.71 4.22 -9.51
C ILE A 383 9.21 5.21 -10.54
N GLY A 384 9.27 4.76 -11.79
CA GLY A 384 9.71 5.47 -12.97
C GLY A 384 11.16 5.93 -12.85
N THR A 385 11.44 7.12 -13.39
CA THR A 385 12.79 7.71 -13.40
C THR A 385 12.90 8.98 -12.57
N LYS A 386 11.77 9.58 -12.17
CA LYS A 386 11.77 10.86 -11.44
C LYS A 386 12.32 10.76 -10.03
N TRP A 387 12.27 9.58 -9.41
CA TRP A 387 12.85 9.34 -8.08
C TRP A 387 14.34 9.71 -8.01
N LYS A 388 15.11 9.47 -9.08
CA LYS A 388 16.54 9.81 -9.16
C LYS A 388 16.78 11.30 -9.03
N ARG A 389 15.94 12.09 -9.70
CA ARG A 389 16.00 13.55 -9.60
C ARG A 389 15.59 14.01 -8.21
N PHE A 390 14.53 13.42 -7.65
CA PHE A 390 14.08 13.74 -6.28
C PHE A 390 15.18 13.49 -5.24
N GLU A 391 15.87 12.35 -5.30
CA GLU A 391 16.99 12.03 -4.40
C GLU A 391 18.18 12.98 -4.61
N LYS A 392 18.58 13.21 -5.86
CA LYS A 392 19.66 14.14 -6.20
C LYS A 392 19.39 15.57 -5.71
N ASP A 393 18.16 16.06 -5.88
CA ASP A 393 17.76 17.41 -5.46
C ASP A 393 17.77 17.56 -3.93
N LEU A 394 17.73 16.45 -3.19
CA LEU A 394 17.86 16.40 -1.72
C LEU A 394 19.29 16.14 -1.23
N GLY A 395 20.22 15.81 -2.13
CA GLY A 395 21.63 15.55 -1.81
C GLY A 395 21.97 14.09 -1.50
N PHE A 396 21.16 13.13 -1.96
CA PHE A 396 21.45 11.69 -1.86
C PHE A 396 22.18 11.13 -3.09
#